data_AF-A0A4V1TVP4-F1
#
_entry.id   AF-A0A4V1TVP4-F1
#
_cell.length_a   1.000
_cell.length_b   1.000
_cell.length_c   1.000
_cell.angle_alpha   90.00
_cell.angle_beta   90.00
_cell.angle_gamma   90.00
#
_symmetry.space_group_name_H-M   'P 1'
#
loop_
_entity.id
_entity.type
_entity.pdbx_description
1 polymer ?
#
loop_
_entity_poly.entity_id
_entity_poly.type
_entity_poly.pdbx_seq_one_letter_code
_entity_poly.pdbx_strand_id
1 'polypeptide(L)'
;EVPLEIGPVEISADIATSGEPVRRERIFVFRPLDDAEIEAYLLAEQPYDCAGSAKSEGLGISLLDAIHSDDPTALIGLPLIRTCRMLRAAGLKIPGIR
;
A
#
# COMPACT_ATOMS: atom_id res chain seq x y z
N GLU A 1 31.63 8.63 -11.46
CA GLU A 1 30.66 8.37 -10.37
C GLU A 1 30.18 6.95 -10.54
N VAL A 2 30.14 6.15 -9.47
CA VAL A 2 29.58 4.80 -9.52
C VAL A 2 28.07 4.96 -9.34
N PRO A 3 27.22 4.48 -10.28
CA PRO A 3 25.78 4.52 -10.06
C PRO A 3 25.49 3.71 -8.80
N LEU A 4 24.82 4.31 -7.82
CA LEU A 4 24.24 3.54 -6.72
C LEU A 4 23.16 2.64 -7.35
N GLU A 5 23.43 1.34 -7.46
CA GLU A 5 22.37 0.37 -7.73
C GLU A 5 21.46 0.36 -6.50
N ILE A 6 20.42 1.20 -6.53
CA ILE A 6 19.33 1.11 -5.57
C ILE A 6 18.56 -0.15 -5.97
N GLY A 7 18.78 -1.22 -5.21
CA GLY A 7 17.97 -2.44 -5.31
C GLY A 7 16.48 -2.14 -5.10
N PRO A 8 15.58 -3.09 -5.44
CA PRO A 8 14.15 -2.85 -5.39
C PRO A 8 13.72 -2.32 -4.02
N VAL A 9 13.05 -1.16 -4.01
CA VAL A 9 12.48 -0.58 -2.80
C VAL A 9 11.18 -1.32 -2.50
N GLU A 10 11.13 -1.99 -1.36
CA GLU A 10 9.94 -2.71 -0.88
C GLU A 10 9.28 -1.94 0.26
N ILE A 11 7.97 -1.73 0.17
CA ILE A 11 7.17 -1.16 1.28
C ILE A 11 6.35 -2.28 1.90
N SER A 12 6.56 -2.47 3.20
CA SER A 12 5.78 -3.38 4.05
C SER A 12 4.87 -2.61 4.98
N ALA A 13 3.65 -3.08 5.16
CA ALA A 13 2.73 -2.57 6.17
C ALA A 13 2.53 -3.61 7.28
N ASP A 14 2.52 -3.14 8.53
CA ASP A 14 2.17 -3.97 9.70
C ASP A 14 0.65 -3.93 9.88
N ILE A 15 -0.01 -5.09 9.78
CA ILE A 15 -1.45 -5.23 10.03
C ILE A 15 -1.65 -5.88 11.40
N ALA A 16 -2.29 -5.14 12.30
CA ALA A 16 -2.61 -5.58 13.66
C ALA A 16 -4.12 -5.79 13.83
N THR A 17 -4.50 -6.77 14.64
CA THR A 17 -5.88 -6.99 15.08
C THR A 17 -5.85 -7.48 16.52
N SER A 18 -6.79 -6.99 17.34
CA SER A 18 -6.92 -7.45 18.72
C SER A 18 -7.09 -8.97 18.77
N GLY A 19 -6.17 -9.66 19.45
CA GLY A 19 -6.19 -11.11 19.61
C GLY A 19 -5.49 -11.93 18.52
N GLU A 20 -4.91 -11.30 17.49
CA GLU A 20 -4.16 -11.97 16.40
C GLU A 20 -2.71 -11.45 16.33
N PRO A 21 -1.72 -12.29 15.94
CA PRO A 21 -0.37 -11.82 15.70
C PRO A 21 -0.32 -10.74 14.62
N VAL A 22 0.51 -9.71 14.81
CA VAL A 22 0.80 -8.71 13.78
C VAL A 22 1.42 -9.41 12.58
N ARG A 23 0.83 -9.18 11.40
CA ARG A 23 1.37 -9.70 10.13
C ARG A 23 2.04 -8.58 9.36
N ARG A 24 3.23 -8.85 8.82
CA ARG A 24 3.85 -8.03 7.79
C ARG A 24 3.33 -8.45 6.44
N GLU A 25 2.67 -7.53 5.77
CA GLU A 25 2.29 -7.70 4.37
C GLU A 25 3.19 -6.82 3.53
N ARG A 26 3.82 -7.44 2.53
CA ARG A 26 4.52 -6.73 1.46
C ARG A 26 3.46 -6.28 0.48
N ILE A 27 3.25 -4.97 0.40
CA ILE A 27 2.14 -4.41 -0.37
C ILE A 27 2.64 -3.83 -1.70
N PHE A 28 3.81 -3.20 -1.71
CA PHE A 28 4.35 -2.53 -2.88
C PHE A 28 5.77 -2.98 -3.21
N VAL A 29 6.01 -3.22 -4.50
CA VAL A 29 7.34 -3.40 -5.09
C VAL A 29 7.53 -2.28 -6.10
N PHE A 30 8.51 -1.42 -5.86
CA PHE A 30 8.89 -0.39 -6.83
C PHE A 30 9.77 -1.01 -7.91
N ARG A 31 9.58 -0.55 -9.14
CA ARG A 31 10.56 -0.83 -10.20
C ARG A 31 11.86 -0.06 -9.90
N PRO A 32 12.98 -0.38 -10.57
CA PRO A 32 14.14 0.50 -10.57
C PRO A 32 13.73 1.90 -11.08
N LEU A 33 14.06 2.93 -10.31
CA LEU A 33 13.75 4.32 -10.58
C LEU A 33 15.02 5.14 -10.52
N ASP A 34 15.15 6.11 -11.42
CA ASP A 34 16.17 7.15 -11.31
C ASP A 34 15.61 8.43 -10.64
N ASP A 35 16.52 9.33 -10.25
CA ASP A 35 16.16 10.57 -9.57
C ASP A 35 15.26 11.47 -10.44
N ALA A 36 15.39 11.44 -11.77
CA ALA A 36 14.61 12.26 -12.68
C ALA A 36 13.15 11.76 -12.78
N GLU A 37 12.94 10.45 -12.80
CA GLU A 37 11.61 9.85 -12.75
C GLU A 37 10.89 10.17 -11.44
N ILE A 38 11.61 10.10 -10.31
CA ILE A 38 11.08 10.45 -8.99
C ILE A 38 10.71 11.93 -8.94
N GLU A 39 11.61 12.82 -9.36
CA GLU A 39 11.37 14.27 -9.34
C GLU A 39 10.19 14.66 -10.24
N ALA A 40 10.12 14.10 -11.46
CA ALA A 40 9.01 14.33 -12.38
C ALA A 40 7.66 13.92 -11.77
N TYR A 41 7.63 12.76 -11.09
CA TYR A 41 6.44 12.30 -10.39
C TYR A 41 6.05 13.23 -9.23
N LEU A 42 6.99 13.61 -8.37
CA LEU A 42 6.73 14.48 -7.22
C LEU A 42 6.20 15.85 -7.65
N LEU A 43 6.74 16.42 -8.74
CA LEU A 43 6.26 17.69 -9.30
C LEU A 43 4.85 17.56 -9.92
N ALA A 44 4.56 16.46 -10.59
CA ALA A 44 3.28 16.23 -11.25
C ALA A 44 2.15 15.92 -10.27
N GLU A 45 2.38 15.01 -9.32
CA GLU A 45 1.34 14.44 -8.45
C GLU A 45 1.27 15.13 -7.07
N GLN A 46 2.34 15.81 -6.66
CA GLN A 46 2.52 16.44 -5.34
C GLN A 46 1.98 15.57 -4.18
N PRO A 47 2.46 14.33 -4.02
CA PRO A 47 1.91 13.36 -3.07
C PRO A 47 2.46 13.55 -1.64
N TYR A 48 2.74 14.77 -1.22
CA TYR A 48 3.48 15.04 0.03
C TYR A 48 2.67 14.72 1.30
N ASP A 49 1.35 14.70 1.20
CA ASP A 49 0.43 14.43 2.32
C ASP A 49 0.00 12.96 2.43
N CYS A 50 0.68 12.03 1.75
CA CYS A 50 0.38 10.59 1.84
C CYS A 50 1.59 9.79 2.33
N ALA A 51 1.32 8.65 2.98
CA ALA A 51 2.36 7.77 3.50
C ALA A 51 3.22 7.22 2.35
N GLY A 52 4.55 7.38 2.46
CA GLY A 52 5.49 6.94 1.42
C GLY A 52 5.49 7.81 0.16
N SER A 53 4.78 8.95 0.16
CA SER A 53 4.72 9.90 -0.96
C SER A 53 4.42 9.26 -2.30
N ALA A 54 3.58 8.21 -2.32
CA ALA A 54 3.17 7.50 -3.51
C ALA A 54 1.66 7.19 -3.45
N LYS A 55 0.94 7.50 -4.53
CA LYS A 55 -0.51 7.25 -4.68
C LYS A 55 -0.76 6.19 -5.74
N SER A 56 -1.18 5.00 -5.30
CA SER A 56 -1.47 3.88 -6.20
C SER A 56 -2.69 4.13 -7.12
N GLU A 57 -3.57 5.04 -6.71
CA GLU A 57 -4.77 5.45 -7.44
C GLU A 57 -4.52 6.56 -8.48
N GLY A 58 -3.31 7.15 -8.49
CA GLY A 58 -2.89 8.22 -9.40
C GLY A 58 -1.65 7.83 -10.23
N LEU A 59 -0.78 8.80 -10.54
CA LEU A 59 0.45 8.50 -11.30
C LEU A 59 1.43 7.57 -10.57
N GLY A 60 1.26 7.39 -9.25
CA GLY A 60 2.17 6.56 -8.45
C GLY A 60 2.15 5.09 -8.86
N ILE A 61 1.10 4.61 -9.54
CA ILE A 61 1.07 3.25 -10.10
C ILE A 61 2.19 3.01 -11.14
N SER A 62 2.62 4.06 -11.85
CA SER A 62 3.70 3.97 -12.85
C SER A 62 5.09 3.74 -12.26
N LEU A 63 5.23 3.92 -10.94
CA LEU A 63 6.46 3.69 -10.18
C LEU A 63 6.58 2.25 -9.68
N LEU A 64 5.52 1.45 -9.80
CA LEU A 64 5.42 0.13 -9.20
C LEU A 64 5.66 -0.96 -10.24
N ASP A 65 6.42 -1.97 -9.83
CA ASP A 65 6.58 -3.23 -10.55
C ASP A 65 5.45 -4.20 -10.19
N ALA A 66 5.07 -4.24 -8.90
CA ALA A 66 3.99 -5.08 -8.41
C ALA A 66 3.29 -4.51 -7.17
N ILE A 67 2.02 -4.89 -7.03
CA ILE A 67 1.23 -4.75 -5.80
C ILE A 67 0.79 -6.14 -5.36
N HIS A 68 1.04 -6.49 -4.10
CA HIS A 68 0.63 -7.76 -3.51
C HIS A 68 -0.29 -7.51 -2.31
N SER A 69 -1.56 -7.90 -2.41
CA SER A 69 -2.49 -7.78 -1.29
C SER A 69 -3.60 -8.81 -1.42
N ASP A 70 -3.96 -9.45 -0.30
CA ASP A 70 -5.15 -10.30 -0.20
C ASP A 70 -6.41 -9.49 0.20
N ASP A 71 -6.23 -8.21 0.51
CA ASP A 71 -7.28 -7.24 0.79
C ASP A 71 -6.95 -5.87 0.14
N PRO A 72 -7.25 -5.69 -1.16
CA PRO A 72 -6.90 -4.49 -1.92
C PRO A 72 -7.41 -3.17 -1.32
N THR A 73 -8.45 -3.23 -0.49
CA THR A 73 -8.99 -2.03 0.17
C THR A 73 -8.06 -1.50 1.28
N ALA A 74 -7.11 -2.32 1.74
CA ALA A 74 -6.01 -1.89 2.61
C ALA A 74 -5.16 -0.77 1.98
N LEU A 75 -5.03 -0.75 0.66
CA LEU A 75 -4.30 0.29 -0.09
C LEU A 75 -4.90 1.68 0.11
N ILE A 76 -6.22 1.74 0.31
CA ILE A 76 -6.98 2.98 0.51
C ILE A 76 -7.01 3.35 2.01
N GLY A 77 -6.50 2.49 2.89
CA GLY A 77 -6.34 2.75 4.32
C GLY A 77 -7.22 1.90 5.24
N LEU A 78 -8.07 0.99 4.72
CA LEU A 78 -8.86 0.08 5.55
C LEU A 78 -9.06 -1.29 4.89
N PRO A 79 -8.51 -2.39 5.44
CA PRO A 79 -8.69 -3.74 4.89
C PRO A 79 -10.11 -4.26 5.17
N LEU A 80 -11.07 -3.96 4.28
CA LEU A 80 -12.50 -4.28 4.43
C LEU A 80 -12.81 -5.76 4.48
N ILE A 81 -12.08 -6.63 3.78
CA ILE A 81 -12.29 -8.09 3.88
C ILE A 81 -11.98 -8.52 5.31
N ARG A 82 -10.86 -8.05 5.87
CA ARG A 82 -10.48 -8.33 7.25
C ARG A 82 -11.43 -7.68 8.26
N THR A 83 -11.76 -6.39 8.07
CA THR A 83 -12.72 -5.68 8.92
C THR A 83 -14.07 -6.38 8.95
N CYS A 84 -14.58 -6.84 7.80
CA CYS A 84 -15.83 -7.60 7.73
C CYS A 84 -15.74 -8.93 8.51
N ARG A 85 -14.60 -9.65 8.46
CA ARG A 85 -14.39 -10.85 9.27
C ARG A 85 -14.44 -10.52 10.78
N MET A 86 -13.79 -9.43 11.20
CA MET A 86 -13.80 -8.99 12.60
C MET A 86 -15.21 -8.61 13.07
N LEU A 87 -15.96 -7.85 12.27
CA LEU A 87 -17.34 -7.47 12.58
C LEU A 87 -18.23 -8.71 12.75
N ARG A 88 -18.12 -9.70 11.84
CA ARG A 88 -18.85 -10.97 11.95
C ARG A 88 -18.48 -11.73 13.23
N ALA A 89 -17.19 -11.79 13.57
CA ALA A 89 -16.72 -12.45 14.79
C ALA A 89 -17.25 -11.75 16.07
N ALA A 90 -17.46 -10.45 16.01
CA ALA A 90 -18.11 -9.67 17.07
C ALA A 90 -19.65 -9.77 17.09
N GLY A 91 -20.26 -10.60 16.22
CA GLY A 91 -21.71 -10.74 16.11
C GLY A 91 -22.41 -9.57 15.42
N LEU A 92 -21.66 -8.67 14.78
CA LEU A 92 -22.21 -7.53 14.06
C LEU A 92 -22.58 -7.89 12.61
N LYS A 93 -23.71 -7.37 12.14
CA LYS A 93 -24.15 -7.50 10.75
C LYS A 93 -23.43 -6.49 9.87
N ILE A 94 -23.02 -6.90 8.68
CA ILE A 94 -22.41 -6.01 7.70
C ILE A 94 -23.54 -5.30 6.93
N PRO A 95 -23.53 -3.96 6.85
CA PRO A 95 -24.55 -3.22 6.11
C PRO A 95 -24.65 -3.64 4.64
N GLY A 96 -25.86 -3.71 4.09
CA GLY A 96 -26.09 -3.88 2.65
C GLY A 96 -26.08 -5.32 2.11
N ILE A 97 -25.65 -6.30 2.90
CA ILE A 97 -25.82 -7.73 2.56
C ILE A 97 -27.16 -8.18 3.14
N ARG A 98 -28.16 -8.39 2.28
CA ARG A 98 -29.44 -9.01 2.65
C ARG A 98 -29.34 -10.52 2.60
#